data_AF-A0A7C9GQ73-F1
#
_entry.id   AF-A0A7C9GQ73-F1
#
_cell.length_a   1.000
_cell.length_b   1.000
_cell.length_c   1.000
_cell.angle_alpha   90.00
_cell.angle_beta   90.00
_cell.angle_gamma   90.00
#
_symmetry.space_group_name_H-M   'P 1'
#
loop_
_entity.id
_entity.type
_entity.pdbx_description
1 polymer ?
#
loop_
_entity_poly.entity_id
_entity_poly.type
_entity_poly.pdbx_seq_one_letter_code
_entity_poly.pdbx_strand_id
1 'polypeptide(L)'
;MLLNVKEGPKGFPSQIQDDSLLQIPMPAPDPFPMAEERRLFYVALTRARREVWIYTGLDQVSRFLIEMETDGCIAIEAVDGERAVYCPTCRVGTLKKISGRYGEFRGCSNYPRCRHTSKLMAELVFRRPEILNPNPRTESSSITPSSPNPIDFDDCEIPY
;
A
#
# COMPACT_ATOMS: atom_id res chain seq x y z
N MET A 1 8.26 -18.01 7.52
CA MET A 1 8.53 -16.76 8.27
C MET A 1 9.35 -15.84 7.38
N LEU A 2 8.92 -14.59 7.24
CA LEU A 2 9.60 -13.53 6.52
C LEU A 2 10.13 -12.51 7.54
N LEU A 3 11.41 -12.19 7.44
CA LEU A 3 12.09 -11.25 8.33
C LEU A 3 12.51 -10.02 7.56
N ASN A 4 12.64 -8.89 8.27
CA ASN A 4 13.21 -7.65 7.75
C ASN A 4 12.48 -7.12 6.49
N VAL A 5 11.16 -7.30 6.44
CA VAL A 5 10.30 -6.78 5.36
C VAL A 5 10.04 -5.29 5.61
N LYS A 6 11.11 -4.50 5.46
CA LYS A 6 11.15 -3.06 5.75
C LYS A 6 11.63 -2.28 4.54
N GLU A 7 11.24 -1.02 4.43
CA GLU A 7 11.76 -0.14 3.38
C GLU A 7 13.22 0.25 3.69
N GLY A 8 14.09 0.26 2.68
CA GLY A 8 15.45 0.78 2.80
C GLY A 8 16.36 0.29 1.67
N PRO A 9 17.61 0.78 1.61
CA PRO A 9 18.57 0.34 0.58
C PRO A 9 18.82 -1.17 0.63
N LYS A 10 18.99 -1.73 1.83
CA LYS A 10 19.09 -3.18 2.09
C LYS A 10 17.77 -3.77 2.59
N GLY A 11 16.67 -3.09 2.29
CA GLY A 11 15.32 -3.49 2.67
C GLY A 11 14.72 -4.45 1.66
N PHE A 12 13.43 -4.68 1.81
CA PHE A 12 12.64 -5.43 0.86
C PHE A 12 11.39 -4.62 0.53
N PRO A 13 11.20 -4.14 -0.70
CA PRO A 13 12.04 -4.32 -1.89
C PRO A 13 13.42 -3.64 -1.79
N SER A 14 14.41 -4.18 -2.52
CA SER A 14 15.74 -3.58 -2.63
C SER A 14 15.65 -2.27 -3.42
N GLN A 15 16.42 -1.26 -3.01
CA GLN A 15 16.56 0.01 -3.73
C GLN A 15 17.99 0.23 -4.24
N ILE A 16 18.85 -0.78 -4.11
CA ILE A 16 20.21 -0.74 -4.64
C ILE A 16 20.09 -0.78 -6.17
N GLN A 17 20.75 0.17 -6.83
CA GLN A 17 20.85 0.17 -8.29
C GLN A 17 21.98 -0.77 -8.70
N ASP A 18 21.73 -1.62 -9.68
CA ASP A 18 22.78 -2.44 -10.27
C ASP A 18 23.75 -1.59 -11.10
N ASP A 19 24.98 -2.07 -11.20
CA ASP A 19 25.99 -1.43 -12.03
C ASP A 19 25.52 -1.37 -13.49
N SER A 20 25.67 -0.20 -14.12
CA SER A 20 25.23 0.01 -15.50
C SER A 20 25.85 -0.97 -16.51
N LEU A 21 27.03 -1.52 -16.19
CA LEU A 21 27.67 -2.55 -17.02
C LEU A 21 26.91 -3.88 -17.03
N LEU A 22 26.25 -4.22 -15.92
CA LEU A 22 25.47 -5.46 -15.82
C LEU A 22 24.17 -5.38 -16.62
N GLN A 23 23.71 -4.18 -16.99
CA GLN A 23 22.50 -4.01 -17.80
C GLN A 23 22.69 -4.44 -19.27
N ILE A 24 23.93 -4.42 -19.77
CA ILE A 24 24.24 -4.76 -21.17
C ILE A 24 23.88 -6.22 -21.51
N PRO A 25 24.24 -7.23 -20.69
CA PRO A 25 23.84 -8.62 -20.94
C PRO A 25 22.42 -8.96 -20.45
N MET A 26 21.71 -8.08 -19.75
CA MET A 26 20.39 -8.38 -19.19
C MET A 26 19.27 -8.15 -20.22
N PRO A 27 18.19 -8.94 -20.14
CA PRO A 27 17.00 -8.70 -20.95
C PRO A 27 16.37 -7.35 -20.61
N ALA A 28 15.48 -6.87 -21.48
CA ALA A 28 14.72 -5.65 -21.23
C ALA A 28 13.96 -5.75 -19.88
N PRO A 29 13.92 -4.66 -19.09
CA PRO A 29 13.27 -4.68 -17.78
C PRO A 29 11.77 -4.93 -17.91
N ASP A 30 11.22 -5.68 -16.95
CA ASP A 30 9.78 -5.90 -16.85
C ASP A 30 9.01 -4.56 -16.74
N PRO A 31 7.81 -4.43 -17.32
CA PRO A 31 7.02 -3.19 -17.27
C PRO A 31 6.46 -2.88 -15.86
N PHE A 32 6.47 -3.87 -14.97
CA PHE A 32 5.95 -3.72 -13.61
C PHE A 32 7.02 -3.20 -12.64
N PRO A 33 6.70 -2.19 -11.80
CA PRO A 33 7.65 -1.69 -10.82
C PRO A 33 8.11 -2.78 -9.85
N MET A 34 9.43 -2.92 -9.68
CA MET A 34 10.07 -3.89 -8.77
C MET A 34 9.58 -5.32 -9.04
N ALA A 35 9.42 -5.69 -10.31
CA ALA A 35 8.85 -6.97 -10.70
C ALA A 35 9.64 -8.16 -10.13
N GLU A 36 10.97 -8.10 -10.15
CA GLU A 36 11.83 -9.16 -9.62
C GLU A 36 11.61 -9.35 -8.11
N GLU A 37 11.60 -8.29 -7.33
CA GLU A 37 11.32 -8.36 -5.89
C GLU A 37 9.90 -8.81 -5.60
N ARG A 38 8.91 -8.38 -6.40
CA ARG A 38 7.53 -8.88 -6.27
C ARG A 38 7.47 -10.39 -6.51
N ARG A 39 8.21 -10.93 -7.49
CA ARG A 39 8.31 -12.38 -7.72
C ARG A 39 8.97 -13.08 -6.54
N LEU A 40 10.06 -12.54 -6.00
CA LEU A 40 10.70 -13.07 -4.80
C LEU A 40 9.75 -13.08 -3.60
N PHE A 41 8.96 -12.03 -3.43
CA PHE A 41 7.97 -11.91 -2.36
C PHE A 41 6.90 -12.99 -2.49
N TYR A 42 6.32 -13.11 -3.69
CA TYR A 42 5.32 -14.11 -4.02
C TYR A 42 5.85 -15.53 -3.76
N VAL A 43 7.06 -15.84 -4.21
CA VAL A 43 7.69 -17.16 -3.95
C VAL A 43 7.81 -17.39 -2.45
N ALA A 44 8.24 -16.39 -1.68
CA ALA A 44 8.40 -16.56 -0.23
C ALA A 44 7.06 -16.76 0.51
N LEU A 45 6.00 -16.09 0.07
CA LEU A 45 4.64 -16.29 0.59
C LEU A 45 4.10 -17.68 0.25
N THR A 46 4.32 -18.15 -0.99
CA THR A 46 3.80 -19.43 -1.48
C THR A 46 4.63 -20.65 -1.07
N ARG A 47 5.86 -20.45 -0.59
CA ARG A 47 6.70 -21.54 -0.05
C ARG A 47 6.16 -22.11 1.27
N ALA A 48 5.39 -21.34 2.04
CA ALA A 48 4.82 -21.84 3.29
C ALA A 48 3.49 -22.56 3.03
N ARG A 49 3.34 -23.78 3.59
CA ARG A 49 2.17 -24.62 3.34
C ARG A 49 0.95 -24.33 4.23
N ARG A 50 1.12 -23.62 5.35
CA ARG A 50 0.06 -23.36 6.34
C ARG A 50 -0.11 -21.90 6.67
N GLU A 51 0.96 -21.25 7.10
CA GLU A 51 0.94 -19.86 7.56
C GLU A 51 2.26 -19.17 7.30
N VAL A 52 2.21 -17.86 7.08
CA VAL A 52 3.38 -17.00 6.93
C VAL A 52 3.33 -15.90 7.97
N TRP A 53 4.26 -15.96 8.91
CA TRP A 53 4.53 -14.85 9.82
C TRP A 53 5.49 -13.85 9.16
N ILE A 54 5.11 -12.58 9.13
CA ILE A 54 5.95 -11.49 8.62
C ILE A 54 6.31 -10.59 9.80
N TYR A 55 7.62 -10.42 10.03
CA TYR A 55 8.13 -9.49 11.04
C TYR A 55 8.72 -8.26 10.36
N THR A 56 8.25 -7.09 10.76
CA THR A 56 8.70 -5.80 10.25
C THR A 56 8.84 -4.77 11.36
N GLY A 57 9.65 -3.74 11.11
CA GLY A 57 9.74 -2.57 11.98
C GLY A 57 8.58 -1.63 11.71
N LEU A 58 7.95 -1.12 12.77
CA LEU A 58 6.81 -0.19 12.66
C LEU A 58 7.19 1.17 12.05
N ASP A 59 8.48 1.49 12.01
CA ASP A 59 8.98 2.77 11.54
C ASP A 59 9.23 2.82 10.04
N GLN A 60 9.54 1.70 9.41
CA GLN A 60 9.88 1.59 8.00
C GLN A 60 9.21 0.36 7.40
N VAL A 61 7.88 0.32 7.40
CA VAL A 61 7.13 -0.80 6.80
C VAL A 61 7.39 -0.84 5.29
N SER A 62 7.56 -2.04 4.74
CA SER A 62 7.71 -2.23 3.30
C SER A 62 6.44 -1.81 2.54
N ARG A 63 6.60 -1.20 1.36
CA ARG A 63 5.47 -0.87 0.48
C ARG A 63 4.54 -2.04 0.16
N PHE A 64 5.07 -3.26 0.04
CA PHE A 64 4.24 -4.44 -0.29
C PHE A 64 3.30 -4.82 0.84
N LEU A 65 3.67 -4.56 2.10
CA LEU A 65 2.79 -4.79 3.24
C LEU A 65 1.65 -3.77 3.28
N ILE A 66 1.93 -2.53 2.89
CA ILE A 66 0.93 -1.46 2.81
C ILE A 66 -0.07 -1.76 1.68
N GLU A 67 0.41 -2.25 0.53
CA GLU A 67 -0.44 -2.73 -0.57
C GLU A 67 -1.37 -3.85 -0.09
N MET A 68 -0.83 -4.90 0.55
CA MET A 68 -1.65 -6.01 1.04
C MET A 68 -2.62 -5.63 2.16
N GLU A 69 -2.27 -4.66 3.01
CA GLU A 69 -3.19 -4.11 4.02
C GLU A 69 -4.31 -3.30 3.37
N THR A 70 -4.00 -2.55 2.30
CA THR A 70 -4.99 -1.81 1.51
C THR A 70 -5.96 -2.75 0.81
N ASP A 71 -5.46 -3.87 0.29
CA ASP A 71 -6.27 -4.93 -0.31
C ASP A 71 -7.07 -5.75 0.73
N GLY A 72 -6.86 -5.49 2.02
CA GLY A 72 -7.54 -6.17 3.12
C GLY A 72 -7.10 -7.61 3.36
N CYS A 73 -5.95 -8.01 2.82
CA CYS A 73 -5.44 -9.38 2.93
C CYS A 73 -4.67 -9.64 4.23
N ILE A 74 -4.08 -8.59 4.83
CA ILE A 74 -3.34 -8.67 6.09
C ILE A 74 -3.73 -7.55 7.04
N ALA A 75 -3.55 -7.78 8.35
CA ALA A 75 -3.60 -6.75 9.38
C ALA A 75 -2.23 -6.66 10.06
N ILE A 76 -1.66 -5.45 10.13
CA ILE A 76 -0.39 -5.23 10.81
C ILE A 76 -0.66 -4.90 12.27
N GLU A 77 -0.27 -5.81 13.16
CA GLU A 77 -0.39 -5.65 14.60
C GLU A 77 0.95 -5.19 15.18
N ALA A 78 0.91 -4.09 15.94
CA ALA A 78 2.06 -3.65 16.73
C ALA A 78 2.13 -4.44 18.02
N VAL A 79 3.35 -4.74 18.49
CA VAL A 79 3.57 -5.38 19.79
C VAL A 79 2.98 -4.54 20.93
N ASP A 80 3.07 -3.21 20.80
CA ASP A 80 2.54 -2.25 21.78
C ASP A 80 1.03 -1.96 21.59
N GLY A 81 0.37 -2.62 20.62
CA GLY A 81 -1.05 -2.44 20.31
C GLY A 81 -1.41 -1.14 19.56
N GLU A 82 -0.51 -0.15 19.47
CA GLU A 82 -0.74 1.07 18.68
C GLU A 82 -0.57 0.79 17.18
N ARG A 83 -1.65 0.86 16.40
CA ARG A 83 -1.59 0.70 14.94
C ARG A 83 -0.74 1.81 14.31
N ALA A 84 0.19 1.41 13.45
CA ALA A 84 1.03 2.34 12.72
C ALA A 84 0.18 3.20 11.79
N VAL A 85 0.33 4.53 11.88
CA VAL A 85 -0.34 5.46 10.96
C VAL A 85 0.62 5.80 9.84
N TYR A 86 0.27 5.45 8.61
CA TYR A 86 1.13 5.76 7.46
C TYR A 86 1.12 7.24 7.12
N CYS A 87 2.25 7.72 6.62
CA CYS A 87 2.39 9.07 6.12
C CYS A 87 1.64 9.23 4.79
N PRO A 88 0.70 10.18 4.66
CA PRO A 88 -0.05 10.37 3.42
C PRO A 88 0.83 10.90 2.27
N THR A 89 1.96 11.54 2.59
CA THR A 89 2.86 12.14 1.60
C THR A 89 3.77 11.12 0.94
N CYS A 90 4.47 10.30 1.73
CA CYS A 90 5.43 9.33 1.17
C CYS A 90 4.87 7.91 1.07
N ARG A 91 3.72 7.61 1.70
CA ARG A 91 3.05 6.29 1.73
C ARG A 91 3.93 5.10 2.15
N VAL A 92 5.09 5.39 2.73
CA VAL A 92 6.12 4.41 3.07
C VAL A 92 6.53 4.58 4.53
N GLY A 93 6.83 5.83 4.94
CA GLY A 93 7.11 6.13 6.34
C GLY A 93 5.85 6.17 7.20
N THR A 94 6.00 5.95 8.50
CA THR A 94 4.94 6.04 9.50
C THR A 94 5.07 7.31 10.33
N LEU A 95 3.93 7.79 10.84
CA LEU A 95 3.82 8.97 11.67
C LEU A 95 4.10 8.62 13.12
N LYS A 96 5.23 9.09 13.66
CA LYS A 96 5.60 8.93 15.07
C LYS A 96 5.23 10.18 15.87
N LYS A 97 4.81 9.99 17.12
CA LYS A 97 4.62 11.09 18.08
C LYS A 97 6.00 11.62 18.49
N ILE A 98 6.23 12.92 18.33
CA ILE A 98 7.48 13.61 18.67
C ILE A 98 7.13 14.78 19.59
N SER A 99 7.76 14.85 20.76
CA SER A 99 7.65 15.99 21.66
C SER A 99 8.68 17.06 21.27
N GLY A 100 8.19 18.27 20.95
CA GLY A 100 9.03 19.42 20.62
C GLY A 100 8.85 20.56 21.61
N ARG A 101 9.68 21.61 21.47
CA ARG A 101 9.61 22.83 22.30
C ARG A 101 8.27 23.57 22.23
N TYR A 102 7.50 23.37 21.16
CA TYR A 102 6.20 24.00 20.92
C TYR A 102 5.01 23.05 21.15
N GLY A 103 5.25 21.91 21.79
CA GLY A 103 4.25 20.86 22.01
C GLY A 103 4.52 19.60 21.18
N GLU A 104 3.64 18.62 21.36
CA GLU A 104 3.74 17.32 20.70
C GLU A 104 3.12 17.37 19.30
N PHE A 105 3.76 16.71 18.34
CA PHE A 105 3.29 16.60 16.96
C PHE A 105 3.60 15.22 16.38
N ARG A 106 2.96 14.85 15.28
CA ARG A 106 3.30 13.65 14.52
C ARG A 106 4.25 13.99 13.39
N GLY A 107 5.40 13.34 13.33
CA GLY A 107 6.40 13.49 12.27
C GLY A 107 6.59 12.19 11.50
N CYS A 108 6.88 12.30 10.19
CA CYS A 108 7.22 11.13 9.39
C CYS A 108 8.56 10.51 9.84
N SER A 109 8.61 9.19 9.97
CA SER A 109 9.81 8.42 10.30
C SER A 109 10.94 8.53 9.26
N ASN A 110 10.62 8.94 8.03
CA ASN A 110 11.56 9.01 6.91
C ASN A 110 12.23 10.39 6.75
N TYR A 111 12.28 11.21 7.81
CA TYR A 111 13.05 12.46 7.81
C TYR A 111 14.56 12.16 7.66
N PRO A 112 15.33 12.89 6.83
CA PRO A 112 15.02 14.15 6.15
C PRO A 112 14.38 14.03 4.76
N ARG A 113 14.21 12.80 4.23
CA ARG A 113 13.65 12.57 2.88
C ARG A 113 12.17 12.95 2.78
N CYS A 114 11.42 12.77 3.87
CA CYS A 114 10.04 13.24 4.01
C CYS A 114 9.93 14.17 5.22
N ARG A 115 9.49 15.42 5.01
CA ARG A 115 9.32 16.44 6.07
C ARG A 115 7.87 16.64 6.51
N HIS A 116 7.01 15.67 6.21
CA HIS A 116 5.59 15.75 6.56
C HIS A 116 5.40 15.73 8.08
N THR A 117 4.61 16.68 8.59
CA THR A 117 4.21 16.80 9.99
C THR A 117 2.70 17.01 10.08
N SER A 118 2.09 16.46 11.13
CA SER A 118 0.67 16.65 11.44
C SER A 118 0.47 16.92 12.93
N LYS A 119 -0.57 17.69 13.26
CA LYS A 119 -0.91 17.99 14.65
C LYS A 119 -1.50 16.75 15.31
N LEU A 120 -1.26 16.58 16.61
CA LEU A 120 -1.96 15.59 17.43
C LEU A 120 -3.39 16.10 17.69
N MET A 121 -4.25 15.97 16.70
CA MET A 121 -5.69 16.22 16.87
C MET A 121 -6.36 14.93 16.42
N ALA A 122 -7.00 14.28 17.38
CA ALA A 122 -7.49 12.91 17.32
C ALA A 122 -8.52 12.71 16.20
N GLU A 123 -8.33 11.61 15.45
CA GLU A 123 -9.37 10.60 15.22
C GLU A 123 -10.65 11.05 14.48
N LEU A 124 -10.54 11.25 13.16
CA LEU A 124 -11.69 11.05 12.29
C LEU A 124 -11.86 9.55 12.01
N VAL A 125 -12.48 8.88 12.97
CA VAL A 125 -13.52 7.84 12.81
C VAL A 125 -13.53 7.14 11.43
N PHE A 126 -12.84 6.01 11.31
CA PHE A 126 -13.20 4.99 10.31
C PHE A 126 -14.37 4.15 10.87
N ARG A 127 -15.53 4.78 11.06
CA ARG A 127 -16.77 4.00 11.19
C ARG A 127 -16.94 3.32 9.85
N ARG A 128 -16.80 1.99 9.88
CA ARG A 128 -17.31 1.05 8.87
C ARG A 128 -18.61 1.64 8.28
N PRO A 129 -18.72 1.88 6.96
CA PRO A 129 -20.00 2.28 6.41
C PRO A 129 -21.00 1.18 6.76
N GLU A 130 -22.01 1.54 7.55
CA GLU A 130 -23.15 0.67 7.80
C GLU A 130 -23.75 0.36 6.44
N ILE A 131 -23.78 -0.94 6.11
CA ILE A 131 -24.39 -1.46 4.90
C ILE A 131 -25.89 -1.23 5.07
N LEU A 132 -26.39 -0.11 4.58
CA LEU A 132 -27.80 0.20 4.65
C LEU A 132 -28.49 -0.48 3.47
N ASN A 133 -29.02 -1.67 3.71
CA ASN A 133 -30.16 -2.21 2.97
C ASN A 133 -30.84 -3.31 3.79
N PRO A 134 -32.19 -3.32 3.91
CA PRO A 134 -33.09 -3.41 2.76
C PRO A 134 -34.32 -2.48 2.78
N ASN A 135 -34.81 -2.18 1.58
CA ASN A 135 -36.06 -1.49 1.20
C ASN A 135 -37.31 -1.88 2.02
N PRO A 136 -38.32 -0.98 2.07
CA PRO A 136 -39.51 -1.21 1.24
C PRO A 136 -40.20 0.07 0.69
N ARG A 137 -40.66 -0.02 -0.57
CA ARG A 137 -41.84 0.61 -1.23
C ARG A 137 -42.01 2.14 -1.04
N THR A 138 -42.16 2.97 -2.08
CA THR A 138 -43.45 3.19 -2.76
C THR A 138 -43.25 4.22 -3.91
N GLU A 139 -43.70 3.84 -5.11
CA GLU A 139 -44.33 4.59 -6.23
C GLU A 139 -43.78 5.89 -6.88
N SER A 140 -43.68 5.80 -8.22
CA SER A 140 -43.98 6.80 -9.29
C SER A 140 -43.22 8.14 -9.29
N SER A 141 -42.55 8.55 -10.37
CA SER A 141 -43.17 8.76 -11.68
C SER A 141 -42.09 9.13 -12.73
N SER A 142 -42.27 8.58 -13.93
CA SER A 142 -41.95 9.10 -15.28
C SER A 142 -40.83 10.14 -15.46
N ILE A 143 -39.87 9.83 -16.35
CA ILE A 143 -39.60 10.53 -17.64
C ILE A 143 -38.58 9.66 -18.42
N THR A 144 -39.01 9.11 -19.56
CA THR A 144 -38.15 8.72 -20.70
C THR A 144 -37.96 9.96 -21.59
N PRO A 145 -36.94 10.11 -22.48
CA PRO A 145 -36.48 9.07 -23.42
C PRO A 145 -35.01 9.09 -23.88
N SER A 146 -34.74 8.15 -24.78
CA SER A 146 -33.67 8.07 -25.80
C SER A 146 -32.27 7.61 -25.40
N SER A 147 -32.04 6.31 -25.64
CA SER A 147 -30.75 5.70 -25.96
C SER A 147 -30.09 6.37 -27.18
N PRO A 148 -28.76 6.26 -27.30
CA PRO A 148 -28.26 5.33 -28.32
C PRO A 148 -27.05 4.49 -27.85
N ASN A 149 -27.23 3.18 -28.04
CA ASN A 149 -26.34 2.11 -28.49
C ASN A 149 -24.88 1.92 -27.98
N PRO A 150 -24.41 0.65 -27.96
CA PRO A 150 -23.18 0.22 -27.32
C PRO A 150 -21.95 0.49 -28.20
N ILE A 151 -20.80 0.79 -27.58
CA ILE A 151 -19.52 0.77 -28.27
C ILE A 151 -18.88 -0.59 -28.00
N ASP A 152 -18.62 -1.29 -29.10
CA ASP A 152 -18.16 -2.67 -29.17
C ASP A 152 -16.80 -2.90 -28.52
N PHE A 153 -16.66 -4.14 -28.03
CA PHE A 153 -15.54 -4.72 -27.31
C PHE A 153 -14.64 -5.45 -28.31
N ASP A 154 -13.85 -4.73 -29.11
CA ASP A 154 -12.78 -5.32 -29.93
C ASP A 154 -11.90 -4.17 -30.45
N ASP A 155 -10.75 -3.93 -29.80
CA ASP A 155 -9.56 -3.29 -30.39
C ASP A 155 -8.44 -3.23 -29.32
N CYS A 156 -7.96 -4.40 -28.92
CA CYS A 156 -6.67 -4.57 -28.24
C CYS A 156 -5.82 -5.55 -29.04
N GLU A 157 -5.57 -5.25 -30.31
CA GLU A 157 -4.45 -5.84 -31.04
C GLU A 157 -3.16 -5.14 -30.58
N ILE A 158 -2.30 -5.87 -29.86
CA ILE A 158 -0.92 -5.49 -29.60
C ILE A 158 -0.08 -6.08 -30.74
N PRO A 159 0.66 -5.28 -31.53
CA PRO A 159 1.65 -5.84 -32.43
C PRO A 159 2.91 -6.24 -31.67
N TYR A 160 3.47 -7.39 -32.08
CA TYR A 160 4.71 -8.02 -31.64
C TYR A 160 5.92 -7.07 -31.62
#